data_AF-A0A5R9AP33-F1
#
_entry.id   AF-A0A5R9AP33-F1
#
_cell.length_a   1.000
_cell.length_b   1.000
_cell.length_c   1.000
_cell.angle_alpha   90.00
_cell.angle_beta   90.00
_cell.angle_gamma   90.00
#
_symmetry.space_group_name_H-M   'P 1'
#
loop_
_entity.id
_entity.type
_entity.pdbx_description
1 polymer ?
#
loop_
_entity_poly.entity_id
_entity_poly.type
_entity_poly.pdbx_seq_one_letter_code
_entity_poly.pdbx_strand_id
1 'polypeptide(L)'
;MKKKFSFLALLIWLGFAYTVNAQADCALGVGVTNDTIIFNVFQLNSLQKEKLINYGAELKYRNDLLNNELQNITDRHPQSTVTELTQLADKYKNVMDSMGRVQMMIDKRMLASFNPKQYELYRSLCKEASRSPFIVTPTVYPDSLNNKN
;
A
#
# COMPACT_ATOMS: atom_id res chain seq x y z
N MET A 1 21.99 46.65 -9.93
CA MET A 1 21.31 45.61 -10.74
C MET A 1 21.65 44.17 -10.34
N LYS A 2 22.91 43.83 -10.02
CA LYS A 2 23.32 42.44 -9.67
C LYS A 2 22.55 41.80 -8.48
N LYS A 3 22.22 42.58 -7.44
CA LYS A 3 21.46 42.09 -6.26
C LYS A 3 20.02 41.69 -6.56
N LYS A 4 19.34 42.37 -7.51
CA LYS A 4 17.95 42.03 -7.91
C LYS A 4 17.90 40.74 -8.73
N PHE A 5 18.92 40.51 -9.57
CA PHE A 5 19.04 39.28 -10.37
C PHE A 5 19.33 38.05 -9.49
N SER A 6 20.15 38.24 -8.44
CA SER A 6 20.41 37.20 -7.44
C SER A 6 19.16 36.80 -6.64
N PHE A 7 18.28 37.75 -6.35
CA PHE A 7 17.04 37.48 -5.60
C PHE A 7 16.00 36.74 -6.46
N LEU A 8 15.93 37.07 -7.75
CA LEU A 8 15.05 36.39 -8.70
C LEU A 8 15.47 34.92 -8.92
N ALA A 9 16.77 34.68 -9.03
CA ALA A 9 17.32 33.33 -9.16
C ALA A 9 17.04 32.47 -7.92
N LEU A 10 17.09 33.07 -6.72
CA LEU A 10 16.76 32.39 -5.46
C LEU A 10 15.28 32.01 -5.38
N LEU A 11 14.37 32.88 -5.82
CA LEU A 11 12.93 32.60 -5.88
C LEU A 11 12.57 31.51 -6.89
N ILE A 12 13.25 31.47 -8.05
CA ILE A 12 13.07 30.41 -9.05
C ILE A 12 13.58 29.07 -8.51
N TRP A 13 14.70 29.06 -7.79
CA TRP A 13 15.25 27.84 -7.17
C TRP A 13 14.34 27.30 -6.05
N LEU A 14 13.78 28.17 -5.21
CA LEU A 14 12.75 27.82 -4.23
C LEU A 14 11.49 27.26 -4.90
N GLY A 15 11.05 27.85 -6.03
CA GLY A 15 9.91 27.40 -6.81
C GLY A 15 10.03 25.95 -7.33
N PHE A 16 11.23 25.51 -7.70
CA PHE A 16 11.49 24.13 -8.16
C PHE A 16 11.52 23.10 -7.02
N ALA A 17 11.76 23.52 -5.78
CA ALA A 17 11.85 22.63 -4.62
C ALA A 17 10.49 22.11 -4.12
N TYR A 18 9.36 22.63 -4.63
CA TYR A 18 8.00 22.30 -4.13
C TYR A 18 7.37 21.03 -4.72
N THR A 19 8.07 20.23 -5.53
CA THR A 19 7.48 19.04 -6.17
C THR A 19 7.72 17.72 -5.43
N VAL A 20 8.09 17.77 -4.15
CA VAL A 20 8.21 16.57 -3.31
C VAL A 20 6.82 16.13 -2.84
N ASN A 21 6.09 15.41 -3.69
CA ASN A 21 4.85 14.80 -3.28
C ASN A 21 5.18 13.57 -2.42
N ALA A 22 5.01 13.68 -1.10
CA ALA A 22 4.94 12.53 -0.21
C ALA A 22 3.60 11.79 -0.46
N GLN A 23 3.48 11.15 -1.62
CA GLN A 23 2.28 10.39 -1.98
C GLN A 23 2.28 9.10 -1.17
N ALA A 24 1.20 8.89 -0.42
CA ALA A 24 0.98 7.64 0.26
C ALA A 24 0.91 6.46 -0.73
N ASP A 25 1.31 5.29 -0.25
CA ASP A 25 1.28 4.06 -1.02
C ASP A 25 -0.15 3.69 -1.46
N CYS A 26 -0.25 3.11 -2.66
CA CYS A 26 -1.50 2.66 -3.26
C CYS A 26 -1.76 1.20 -2.90
N ALA A 27 -2.44 0.98 -1.76
CA ALA A 27 -2.91 -0.36 -1.43
C ALA A 27 -3.88 -0.89 -2.49
N LEU A 28 -3.75 -2.17 -2.85
CA LEU A 28 -4.77 -2.88 -3.64
C LEU A 28 -6.00 -3.15 -2.77
N GLY A 29 -5.78 -3.35 -1.47
CA GLY A 29 -6.86 -3.55 -0.49
C GLY A 29 -7.36 -4.98 -0.43
N VAL A 30 -6.48 -5.98 -0.63
CA VAL A 30 -6.83 -7.39 -0.45
C VAL A 30 -7.34 -7.63 0.98
N GLY A 31 -8.46 -8.34 1.13
CA GLY A 31 -9.08 -8.65 2.43
C GLY A 31 -9.71 -7.46 3.17
N VAL A 32 -9.56 -6.24 2.66
CA VAL A 32 -10.24 -5.02 3.16
C VAL A 32 -11.38 -4.64 2.22
N THR A 33 -11.10 -4.67 0.91
CA THR A 33 -12.09 -4.43 -0.14
C THR A 33 -12.83 -5.72 -0.45
N ASN A 34 -14.12 -5.62 -0.80
CA ASN A 34 -14.88 -6.80 -1.24
C ASN A 34 -14.21 -7.44 -2.46
N ASP A 35 -13.88 -8.73 -2.35
CA ASP A 35 -13.18 -9.50 -3.39
C ASP A 35 -13.86 -9.39 -4.76
N THR A 36 -15.19 -9.31 -4.80
CA THR A 36 -15.98 -9.18 -6.04
C THR A 36 -15.65 -7.90 -6.80
N ILE A 37 -15.31 -6.81 -6.10
CA ILE A 37 -14.90 -5.56 -6.73
C ILE A 37 -13.56 -5.75 -7.44
N ILE A 38 -12.58 -6.34 -6.74
CA ILE A 38 -11.25 -6.62 -7.31
C ILE A 38 -11.38 -7.60 -8.49
N PHE A 39 -12.22 -8.63 -8.37
CA PHE A 39 -12.51 -9.58 -9.44
C PHE A 39 -12.98 -8.90 -10.71
N ASN A 40 -13.94 -7.98 -10.58
CA ASN A 40 -14.61 -7.37 -11.72
C ASN A 40 -13.75 -6.27 -12.35
N VAL A 41 -13.14 -5.41 -11.52
CA VAL A 41 -12.29 -4.31 -12.00
C VAL A 41 -11.08 -4.85 -12.76
N PHE A 42 -10.40 -5.84 -12.20
CA PHE A 42 -9.19 -6.41 -12.80
C PHE A 42 -9.47 -7.64 -13.66
N GLN A 43 -10.73 -8.04 -13.82
CA GLN A 43 -11.14 -9.19 -14.63
C GLN A 43 -10.30 -10.45 -14.31
N LEU A 44 -10.24 -10.81 -13.03
CA LEU A 44 -9.38 -11.90 -12.57
C LEU A 44 -9.82 -13.25 -13.15
N ASN A 45 -8.84 -14.09 -13.52
CA ASN A 45 -9.11 -15.48 -13.88
C ASN A 45 -9.33 -16.36 -12.63
N SER A 46 -9.77 -17.61 -12.81
CA SER A 46 -10.10 -18.52 -11.70
C SER A 46 -8.95 -18.70 -10.71
N LEU A 47 -7.71 -18.87 -11.19
CA LEU A 47 -6.53 -19.02 -10.33
C LEU A 47 -6.22 -17.75 -9.55
N GLN A 48 -6.38 -16.58 -10.17
CA GLN A 48 -6.21 -15.28 -9.49
C GLN A 48 -7.30 -15.05 -8.44
N LYS A 49 -8.55 -15.46 -8.70
CA LYS A 49 -9.64 -15.36 -7.73
C LYS A 49 -9.37 -16.20 -6.48
N GLU A 50 -8.93 -17.45 -6.68
CA GLU A 50 -8.56 -18.33 -5.58
C GLU A 50 -7.39 -17.75 -4.76
N LYS A 51 -6.36 -17.22 -5.44
CA LYS A 51 -5.25 -16.52 -4.76
C LYS A 51 -5.74 -15.34 -3.93
N LEU A 52 -6.64 -14.51 -4.45
CA LEU A 52 -7.17 -13.36 -3.72
C LEU A 52 -7.86 -13.80 -2.42
N ILE A 53 -8.74 -14.80 -2.50
CA ILE A 53 -9.47 -15.33 -1.34
C ILE A 53 -8.49 -15.89 -0.30
N ASN A 54 -7.53 -16.71 -0.74
CA ASN A 54 -6.53 -17.31 0.14
C ASN A 54 -5.63 -16.25 0.80
N TYR A 55 -5.23 -15.23 0.04
CA TYR A 55 -4.45 -14.10 0.54
C TYR A 55 -5.25 -13.22 1.51
N GLY A 56 -6.55 -13.02 1.27
CA GLY A 56 -7.45 -12.36 2.21
C GLY A 56 -7.60 -13.13 3.53
N ALA A 57 -7.73 -14.46 3.46
CA ALA A 57 -7.77 -15.31 4.65
C ALA A 57 -6.44 -15.29 5.42
N GLU A 58 -5.30 -15.34 4.73
CA GLU A 58 -3.98 -15.22 5.34
C GLU A 58 -3.81 -13.87 6.06
N LEU A 59 -4.21 -12.77 5.40
CA LEU A 59 -4.18 -11.43 5.98
C LEU A 59 -5.03 -11.36 7.25
N LYS A 60 -6.27 -11.89 7.19
CA LYS A 60 -7.17 -11.93 8.35
C LYS A 60 -6.52 -12.66 9.53
N TYR A 61 -5.99 -13.86 9.30
CA TYR A 61 -5.33 -14.64 10.35
C TYR A 61 -4.17 -13.87 10.99
N ARG A 62 -3.30 -13.27 10.18
CA ARG A 62 -2.16 -12.49 10.69
C ARG A 62 -2.62 -11.25 11.47
N ASN A 63 -3.64 -10.55 10.98
CA ASN A 63 -4.19 -9.39 11.66
C ASN A 63 -4.91 -9.77 12.95
N ASP A 64 -5.57 -10.93 13.03
CA ASP A 64 -6.20 -11.40 14.27
C ASP A 64 -5.14 -11.64 15.36
N LEU A 65 -3.96 -12.19 15.01
CA LEU A 65 -2.83 -12.30 15.96
C LEU A 65 -2.32 -10.94 16.44
N LEU A 66 -2.15 -9.99 15.53
CA LEU A 66 -1.68 -8.63 15.85
C LEU A 66 -2.73 -7.84 16.65
N ASN A 67 -4.01 -8.04 16.36
CA ASN A 67 -5.11 -7.46 17.14
C ASN A 67 -5.13 -7.98 18.57
N ASN A 68 -4.87 -9.27 18.78
CA ASN A 68 -4.72 -9.83 20.12
C ASN A 68 -3.51 -9.22 20.84
N GLU A 69 -2.41 -8.94 20.13
CA GLU A 69 -1.26 -8.24 20.70
C GLU A 69 -1.61 -6.78 21.09
N LEU A 70 -2.34 -6.05 20.23
CA LEU A 70 -2.84 -4.71 20.53
C LEU A 70 -3.71 -4.68 21.78
N GLN A 71 -4.65 -5.63 21.90
CA GLN A 71 -5.50 -5.77 23.09
C GLN A 71 -4.65 -6.02 24.33
N ASN A 72 -3.73 -6.99 24.28
CA ASN A 72 -2.85 -7.29 25.41
C ASN A 72 -1.98 -6.10 25.83
N ILE A 73 -1.46 -5.33 24.89
CA ILE A 73 -0.68 -4.11 25.17
C ILE A 73 -1.59 -3.06 25.84
N THR A 74 -2.79 -2.84 25.29
CA THR A 74 -3.72 -1.83 25.80
C THR A 74 -4.20 -2.16 27.22
N ASP A 75 -4.54 -3.44 27.47
CA ASP A 75 -5.13 -3.87 28.73
C ASP A 75 -4.12 -3.97 29.87
N ARG A 76 -2.85 -4.29 29.56
CA ARG A 76 -1.82 -4.61 30.57
C ARG A 76 -0.80 -3.52 30.79
N HIS A 77 -0.68 -2.55 29.89
CA HIS A 77 0.28 -1.45 30.06
C HIS A 77 -0.23 -0.46 31.12
N PRO A 78 0.63 0.01 32.04
CA PRO A 78 0.30 1.14 32.90
C PRO A 78 -0.09 2.38 32.09
N GLN A 79 -1.01 3.20 32.61
CA GLN A 79 -1.58 4.35 31.89
C GLN A 79 -1.82 5.56 32.82
N SER A 80 -1.19 5.59 33.99
CA SER A 80 -1.48 6.60 35.02
C SER A 80 -0.61 7.85 34.86
N THR A 81 0.49 7.76 34.13
CA THR A 81 1.42 8.87 33.90
C THR A 81 1.61 9.14 32.41
N VAL A 82 2.03 10.36 32.08
CA VAL A 82 2.33 10.76 30.69
C VAL A 82 3.40 9.87 30.08
N THR A 83 4.45 9.54 30.84
CA THR A 83 5.53 8.65 30.37
C THR A 83 5.00 7.26 29.99
N GLU A 84 4.13 6.70 30.83
CA GLU A 84 3.52 5.39 30.56
C GLU A 84 2.59 5.43 29.34
N LEU A 85 1.83 6.52 29.16
CA LEU A 85 0.99 6.72 27.98
C LEU A 85 1.81 6.88 26.70
N THR A 86 2.95 7.57 26.76
CA THR A 86 3.87 7.67 25.61
C THR A 86 4.42 6.30 25.23
N GLN A 87 4.87 5.50 26.22
CA GLN A 87 5.35 4.14 25.98
C GLN A 87 4.26 3.22 25.41
N LEU A 88 3.01 3.37 25.89
CA LEU A 88 1.87 2.66 25.33
C LEU A 88 1.65 3.04 23.86
N ALA A 89 1.67 4.34 23.54
CA ALA A 89 1.50 4.82 22.18
C ALA A 89 2.57 4.28 21.22
N ASP A 90 3.84 4.24 21.66
CA ASP A 90 4.94 3.69 20.87
C ASP A 90 4.74 2.19 20.59
N LYS A 91 4.36 1.42 21.62
CA LYS A 91 4.07 -0.02 21.48
C LYS A 91 2.89 -0.27 20.55
N TYR A 92 1.80 0.48 20.74
CA TYR A 92 0.61 0.40 19.90
C TYR A 92 0.96 0.71 18.43
N LYS A 93 1.72 1.78 18.19
CA LYS A 93 2.20 2.16 16.86
C LYS A 93 3.02 1.06 16.21
N ASN A 94 3.93 0.41 16.94
CA ASN A 94 4.77 -0.65 16.38
C ASN A 94 3.95 -1.85 15.87
N VAL A 95 2.86 -2.20 16.55
CA VAL A 95 1.97 -3.28 16.11
C VAL A 95 1.14 -2.82 14.91
N MET A 96 0.61 -1.60 14.92
CA MET A 96 -0.10 -1.03 13.76
C MET A 96 0.79 -0.95 12.51
N ASP A 97 2.04 -0.53 12.67
CA ASP A 97 3.03 -0.51 11.58
C ASP A 97 3.30 -1.94 11.07
N SER A 98 3.24 -2.95 11.93
CA SER A 98 3.35 -4.36 11.54
C SER A 98 2.15 -4.82 10.72
N MET A 99 0.92 -4.46 11.10
CA MET A 99 -0.28 -4.74 10.30
C MET A 99 -0.17 -4.09 8.91
N GLY A 100 0.29 -2.84 8.83
CA GLY A 100 0.53 -2.15 7.57
C GLY A 100 1.55 -2.87 6.67
N ARG A 101 2.65 -3.38 7.25
CA ARG A 101 3.64 -4.20 6.52
C ARG A 101 3.04 -5.51 6.00
N VAL A 102 2.19 -6.17 6.78
CA VAL A 102 1.50 -7.40 6.35
C VAL A 102 0.55 -7.09 5.18
N GLN A 103 -0.25 -6.02 5.26
CA GLN A 103 -1.10 -5.59 4.14
C GLN A 103 -0.28 -5.35 2.88
N MET A 104 0.80 -4.57 2.98
CA MET A 104 1.68 -4.24 1.86
C MET A 104 2.25 -5.51 1.19
N MET A 105 2.70 -6.47 2.01
CA MET A 105 3.24 -7.74 1.53
C MET A 105 2.19 -8.57 0.78
N ILE A 106 0.98 -8.66 1.33
CA ILE A 106 -0.14 -9.39 0.72
C ILE A 106 -0.58 -8.74 -0.59
N ASP A 107 -0.77 -7.42 -0.60
CA ASP A 107 -1.12 -6.67 -1.81
C ASP A 107 -0.08 -6.85 -2.91
N LYS A 108 1.22 -6.76 -2.59
CA LYS A 108 2.31 -6.99 -3.55
C LYS A 108 2.29 -8.40 -4.13
N ARG A 109 2.02 -9.43 -3.31
CA ARG A 109 1.89 -10.82 -3.79
C ARG A 109 0.73 -10.97 -4.76
N MET A 110 -0.40 -10.33 -4.47
CA MET A 110 -1.55 -10.33 -5.36
C MET A 110 -1.23 -9.61 -6.68
N LEU A 111 -0.64 -8.42 -6.62
CA LEU A 111 -0.24 -7.65 -7.80
C LEU A 111 0.80 -8.38 -8.65
N ALA A 112 1.73 -9.14 -8.05
CA ALA A 112 2.68 -9.96 -8.80
C ALA A 112 1.98 -11.08 -9.60
N SER A 113 0.79 -11.51 -9.18
CA SER A 113 -0.04 -12.46 -9.93
C SER A 113 -0.81 -11.82 -11.09
N PHE A 114 -0.83 -10.49 -11.20
CA PHE A 114 -1.49 -9.82 -12.32
C PHE A 114 -0.71 -10.04 -13.61
N ASN A 115 -1.43 -10.06 -14.73
CA ASN A 115 -0.83 -9.93 -16.04
C ASN A 115 -0.42 -8.47 -16.31
N PRO A 116 0.38 -8.19 -17.35
CA PRO A 116 0.83 -6.82 -17.64
C PRO A 116 -0.31 -5.81 -17.80
N LYS A 117 -1.42 -6.17 -18.46
CA LYS A 117 -2.57 -5.26 -18.65
C LYS A 117 -3.27 -4.94 -17.33
N GLN A 118 -3.47 -5.94 -16.47
CA GLN A 118 -4.07 -5.78 -15.15
C GLN A 118 -3.19 -4.88 -14.26
N TYR A 119 -1.87 -5.07 -14.30
CA TYR A 119 -0.94 -4.25 -13.53
C TYR A 119 -0.90 -2.80 -14.03
N GLU A 120 -0.93 -2.57 -15.33
CA GLU A 120 -1.04 -1.20 -15.88
C GLU A 120 -2.36 -0.51 -15.50
N LEU A 121 -3.48 -1.25 -15.50
CA LEU A 121 -4.75 -0.70 -14.98
C LEU A 121 -4.61 -0.27 -13.51
N TYR A 122 -4.00 -1.10 -12.66
CA TYR A 122 -3.74 -0.75 -11.27
C TYR A 122 -2.92 0.53 -11.15
N ARG A 123 -1.84 0.65 -11.93
CA ARG A 123 -0.99 1.86 -11.94
C ARG A 123 -1.76 3.10 -12.39
N SER A 124 -2.64 2.98 -13.38
CA SER A 124 -3.50 4.09 -13.83
C SER A 124 -4.43 4.56 -12.71
N LEU A 125 -5.11 3.63 -12.05
CA LEU A 125 -6.01 3.94 -10.93
C LEU A 125 -5.26 4.60 -9.76
N CYS A 126 -4.05 4.11 -9.44
CA CYS A 126 -3.21 4.74 -8.41
C CYS A 126 -2.83 6.18 -8.78
N LYS A 127 -2.48 6.43 -10.05
CA LYS A 127 -2.16 7.76 -10.55
C LYS A 127 -3.37 8.69 -10.47
N GLU A 128 -4.55 8.22 -10.85
CA GLU A 128 -5.81 8.96 -10.73
C GLU A 128 -6.12 9.31 -9.26
N ALA A 129 -5.81 8.40 -8.33
CA ALA A 129 -5.96 8.63 -6.90
C ALA A 129 -4.82 9.47 -6.26
N SER A 130 -3.85 9.96 -7.05
CA SER A 130 -2.63 10.63 -6.55
C SER A 130 -1.87 9.80 -5.50
N ARG A 131 -1.73 8.50 -5.77
CA ARG A 131 -1.02 7.53 -4.91
C ARG A 131 0.16 6.89 -5.64
N SER A 132 1.17 6.51 -4.87
CA SER A 132 2.34 5.79 -5.36
C SER A 132 2.02 4.30 -5.55
N PRO A 133 2.06 3.74 -6.78
CA PRO A 133 1.81 2.32 -6.98
C PRO A 133 2.92 1.47 -6.38
N PHE A 134 2.59 0.28 -5.86
CA PHE A 134 3.59 -0.70 -5.48
C PHE A 134 4.32 -1.23 -6.73
N ILE A 135 5.65 -1.22 -6.67
CA ILE A 135 6.50 -1.74 -7.74
C ILE A 135 6.66 -3.26 -7.58
N VAL A 136 6.15 -4.01 -8.57
CA VAL A 136 6.26 -5.48 -8.64
C VAL A 136 6.51 -5.89 -10.10
N THR A 137 6.95 -7.14 -10.28
CA THR A 137 7.02 -7.75 -11.62
C THR A 137 5.74 -8.55 -11.87
N PRO A 138 4.89 -8.18 -12.86
CA PRO A 138 3.68 -8.93 -13.18
C PRO A 138 4.00 -10.28 -13.84
N THR A 139 3.08 -11.24 -13.73
CA THR A 139 3.18 -12.57 -14.32
C THR A 139 2.84 -12.54 -15.81
N VAL A 140 3.72 -13.09 -16.65
CA VAL A 140 3.43 -13.30 -18.08
C VAL A 140 2.76 -14.67 -18.25
N TYR A 141 1.52 -14.68 -18.74
CA TYR A 141 0.78 -15.91 -19.00
C TYR A 141 1.01 -16.38 -20.46
N PRO A 142 1.22 -17.68 -20.73
CA PRO A 142 1.50 -18.18 -22.08
C PRO A 142 0.45 -17.77 -23.12
N ASP A 143 -0.83 -17.77 -22.74
CA ASP A 143 -1.94 -17.41 -23.62
C ASP A 143 -1.94 -15.92 -24.03
N SER A 144 -1.19 -15.07 -23.32
CA SER A 144 -1.06 -13.64 -23.64
C SER A 144 0.00 -13.35 -24.70
N LEU A 145 0.81 -14.35 -25.10
CA LEU A 145 1.84 -14.21 -26.12
C LEU A 145 1.32 -14.41 -27.55
N ASN A 146 0.06 -14.79 -27.71
CA ASN A 146 -0.51 -15.17 -29.01
C ASN A 146 -1.29 -14.04 -29.71
N ASN A 147 -1.00 -12.78 -29.39
CA ASN A 147 -1.53 -11.63 -30.13
C ASN A 147 -0.44 -11.02 -31.02
N LYS A 148 -0.01 -11.81 -32.00
CA LYS A 148 0.69 -11.34 -33.20
C LYS A 148 -0.04 -11.93 -34.39
N ASN A 149 -0.86 -11.10 -35.03
CA ASN A 149 -1.18 -11.13 -36.46
C ASN A 149 -1.50 -9.70 -36.88
#